data_AF-A0A9X4MGT1-F1
#
_entry.id   AF-A0A9X4MGT1-F1
#
_cell.length_a   1.000
_cell.length_b   1.000
_cell.length_c   1.000
_cell.angle_alpha   90.00
_cell.angle_beta   90.00
_cell.angle_gamma   90.00
#
_symmetry.space_group_name_H-M   'P 1'
#
loop_
_entity.id
_entity.type
_entity.pdbx_description
1 polymer ?
#
loop_
_entity_poly.entity_id
_entity_poly.type
_entity_poly.pdbx_seq_one_letter_code
_entity_poly.pdbx_strand_id
1 'polypeptide(L)'
;MNSPKTPTTHLKAKEICFGLNRETDERSLAAFLQRFAEPAFLQTLIPRLEEGEITSLLDFLSQLMHKHCSEKEYHRLFLKD
;
A
#
# COMPACT_ATOMS: atom_id res chain seq x y z
N MET A 1 -29.79 -2.59 13.15
CA MET A 1 -28.61 -1.87 12.62
C MET A 1 -27.47 -2.87 12.53
N ASN A 2 -27.33 -3.55 11.40
CA ASN A 2 -26.31 -4.59 11.24
C ASN A 2 -25.21 -4.03 10.35
N SER A 3 -24.21 -3.40 10.96
CA SER A 3 -22.98 -3.04 10.26
C SER A 3 -22.21 -4.33 9.94
N PRO A 4 -21.80 -4.58 8.68
CA PRO A 4 -20.97 -5.73 8.36
C PRO A 4 -19.61 -5.54 9.05
N LYS A 5 -19.25 -6.48 9.93
CA LYS A 5 -17.89 -6.61 10.44
C LYS A 5 -17.01 -6.96 9.25
N THR A 6 -16.30 -5.97 8.70
CA THR A 6 -15.18 -6.22 7.81
C THR A 6 -14.17 -7.09 8.56
N PRO A 7 -13.80 -8.27 8.05
CA PRO A 7 -12.65 -8.99 8.57
C PRO A 7 -11.41 -8.25 8.06
N THR A 8 -11.08 -7.14 8.71
CA THR A 8 -9.76 -6.52 8.57
C THR A 8 -8.78 -7.53 9.15
N THR A 9 -8.26 -8.39 8.27
CA THR A 9 -7.27 -9.39 8.61
C THR A 9 -6.02 -8.61 9.00
N HIS A 10 -5.89 -8.29 10.28
CA HIS A 10 -4.66 -7.80 10.88
C HIS A 10 -3.62 -8.93 10.81
N LEU A 11 -3.03 -9.09 9.63
CA LEU A 11 -1.82 -9.90 9.47
C LEU A 11 -0.78 -9.31 10.42
N LYS A 12 -0.37 -10.13 11.39
CA LYS A 12 0.62 -9.73 12.37
C LYS A 12 1.93 -9.48 11.62
N ALA A 13 2.58 -8.35 11.89
CA ALA A 13 3.88 -7.93 11.33
C ALA A 13 4.98 -9.00 11.27
N LYS A 14 4.84 -10.03 12.10
CA LYS A 14 5.74 -11.18 12.28
C LYS A 14 5.54 -12.32 11.27
N GLU A 15 4.63 -12.18 10.31
CA GLU A 15 4.39 -13.15 9.22
C GLU A 15 4.72 -12.61 7.83
N ILE A 16 5.39 -11.45 7.74
CA ILE A 16 5.91 -10.93 6.47
C ILE A 16 7.16 -11.74 6.12
N CYS A 17 7.00 -12.72 5.23
CA CYS A 17 8.10 -13.55 4.73
C CYS A 17 8.23 -13.37 3.23
N PHE A 18 9.40 -12.92 2.80
CA PHE A 18 9.75 -12.80 1.38
C PHE A 18 10.66 -13.96 0.96
N GLY A 19 10.44 -14.50 -0.25
CA GLY A 19 11.29 -15.53 -0.87
C GLY A 19 10.87 -16.98 -0.63
N LEU A 20 9.68 -17.22 -0.06
CA LEU A 20 9.14 -18.58 0.09
C LEU A 20 8.33 -19.01 -1.14
N ASN A 21 7.34 -18.21 -1.54
CA ASN A 21 6.48 -18.45 -2.70
C ASN A 21 5.83 -17.13 -3.13
N ARG A 22 5.54 -16.99 -4.43
CA ARG A 22 4.93 -15.78 -5.02
C ARG A 22 3.65 -15.35 -4.30
N GLU A 23 2.75 -16.30 -3.98
CA GLU A 23 1.51 -16.00 -3.25
C GLU A 23 1.80 -15.45 -1.83
N THR A 24 2.82 -15.98 -1.15
CA THR A 24 3.24 -15.51 0.17
C THR A 24 3.91 -14.13 0.07
N ASP A 25 4.69 -13.89 -0.98
CA ASP A 25 5.31 -12.61 -1.27
C ASP A 25 4.24 -11.54 -1.52
N GLU A 26 3.21 -11.84 -2.31
CA GLU A 26 2.10 -10.94 -2.60
C GLU A 26 1.30 -10.57 -1.34
N ARG A 27 1.00 -11.55 -0.48
CA ARG A 27 0.34 -11.31 0.81
C ARG A 27 1.21 -10.50 1.77
N SER A 28 2.50 -10.81 1.83
CA SER A 28 3.48 -10.11 2.66
C SER A 28 3.65 -8.66 2.21
N LEU A 29 3.71 -8.43 0.90
CA LEU A 29 3.79 -7.10 0.30
C LEU A 29 2.51 -6.29 0.60
N ALA A 30 1.33 -6.89 0.47
CA ALA A 30 0.07 -6.23 0.82
C ALA A 30 0.03 -5.83 2.30
N ALA A 31 0.42 -6.72 3.21
CA ALA A 31 0.48 -6.42 4.64
C ALA A 31 1.54 -5.34 4.97
N PHE A 32 2.67 -5.35 4.28
CA PHE A 32 3.70 -4.32 4.41
C PHE A 32 3.18 -2.96 3.98
N LEU A 33 2.56 -2.86 2.79
CA LEU A 33 1.99 -1.62 2.25
C LEU A 33 0.88 -1.06 3.14
N GLN A 34 0.00 -1.90 3.68
CA GLN A 34 -1.03 -1.47 4.62
C GLN A 34 -0.43 -0.82 5.86
N ARG A 35 0.68 -1.37 6.37
CA ARG A 35 1.34 -0.83 7.56
C ARG A 35 2.19 0.40 7.27
N PHE A 36 2.76 0.47 6.07
CA PHE A 36 3.40 1.68 5.56
C PHE A 36 2.39 2.83 5.41
N ALA A 37 1.17 2.52 4.98
CA ALA A 37 0.08 3.47 4.85
C ALA A 37 -0.62 3.81 6.18
N GLU A 38 -0.15 3.29 7.32
CA GLU A 38 -0.74 3.62 8.63
C GLU A 38 -0.58 5.12 8.92
N PRO A 39 -1.67 5.80 9.33
CA PRO A 39 -1.66 7.25 9.50
C PRO A 39 -0.65 7.74 10.54
N ALA A 40 -0.37 6.94 11.59
CA ALA A 40 0.64 7.28 12.60
C ALA A 40 2.07 7.20 12.03
N PHE A 41 2.34 6.24 11.15
CA PHE A 41 3.65 6.07 10.53
C PHE A 41 3.88 7.14 9.47
N LEU A 42 2.90 7.39 8.59
CA LEU A 42 2.96 8.44 7.57
C LEU A 42 3.17 9.82 8.20
N GLN A 43 2.47 10.17 9.28
CA GLN A 43 2.68 11.43 9.97
C GLN A 43 4.10 11.61 10.53
N THR A 44 4.82 10.52 10.77
CA THR A 44 6.22 10.55 11.22
C THR A 44 7.18 10.57 10.04
N LEU A 45 6.89 9.82 8.99
CA LEU A 45 7.76 9.65 7.82
C LEU A 45 7.69 10.84 6.88
N ILE A 46 6.49 11.27 6.48
CA ILE A 46 6.28 12.34 5.49
C ILE A 46 7.06 13.62 5.82
N PRO A 47 7.03 14.18 7.05
CA PRO A 47 7.80 15.40 7.35
C PRO A 47 9.32 15.19 7.41
N ARG A 48 9.81 13.95 7.40
CA ARG A 48 11.24 13.61 7.37
C ARG A 48 11.78 13.40 5.95
N LEU A 49 10.90 13.27 4.96
CA LEU A 49 11.29 13.13 3.56
C LEU A 49 11.68 14.49 3.00
N GLU A 50 12.79 14.53 2.26
CA GLU A 50 13.16 15.71 1.48
C GLU A 50 12.26 15.83 0.24
N GLU A 51 12.17 17.03 -0.34
CA GLU A 51 11.32 17.27 -1.52
C GLU A 51 11.66 16.31 -2.68
N GLY A 52 12.95 16.06 -2.91
CA GLY A 52 13.40 15.10 -3.93
C GLY A 52 12.96 13.65 -3.66
N GLU A 53 12.93 13.25 -2.39
CA GLU A 53 12.46 11.92 -1.98
C GLU A 53 10.95 11.79 -2.18
N ILE A 54 10.18 12.83 -1.85
CA ILE A 54 8.73 12.86 -2.06
C ILE A 54 8.41 12.71 -3.54
N THR A 55 9.06 13.49 -4.41
CA THR A 55 8.85 13.42 -5.86
C THR A 55 9.26 12.06 -6.43
N SER A 56 10.41 11.53 -6.02
CA SER A 56 10.90 10.23 -6.51
C SER A 56 9.98 9.08 -6.10
N LEU A 57 9.47 9.11 -4.87
CA LEU A 57 8.56 8.08 -4.35
C LEU A 57 7.20 8.16 -5.04
N LEU A 58 6.68 9.37 -5.26
CA LEU A 58 5.45 9.59 -6.02
C LEU A 58 5.60 9.09 -7.46
N ASP A 59 6.68 9.46 -8.14
CA ASP A 59 6.96 9.03 -9.52
C ASP A 59 7.06 7.50 -9.62
N PHE A 60 7.79 6.86 -8.69
CA PHE A 60 7.90 5.41 -8.63
C PHE A 60 6.53 4.72 -8.47
N LEU A 61 5.69 5.19 -7.55
CA LEU A 61 4.34 4.65 -7.35
C LEU A 61 3.45 4.90 -8.57
N SER A 62 3.48 6.10 -9.14
CA SER A 62 2.73 6.46 -10.35
C SER A 62 3.13 5.60 -11.54
N GLN A 63 4.42 5.34 -11.75
CA GLN A 63 4.90 4.43 -12.79
C GLN A 63 4.42 3.00 -12.57
N LEU A 64 4.46 2.51 -11.32
CA LEU A 64 3.98 1.18 -10.98
C LEU A 64 2.48 1.04 -11.29
N MET A 65 1.70 2.06 -10.94
CA MET A 65 0.28 2.11 -11.21
C MET A 65 0.00 2.22 -12.71
N HIS A 66 0.72 3.06 -13.44
CA HIS A 66 0.55 3.16 -14.89
C HIS A 66 0.93 1.86 -15.63
N LYS A 67 1.90 1.11 -15.10
CA LYS A 67 2.35 -0.17 -15.66
C LYS A 67 1.41 -1.33 -15.36
N HIS A 68 0.73 -1.31 -14.22
CA HIS A 68 -0.05 -2.45 -13.72
C HIS A 68 -1.56 -2.18 -13.60
N CYS A 69 -2.00 -0.93 -13.59
CA CYS A 69 -3.40 -0.53 -13.55
C CYS A 69 -3.78 0.14 -14.85
N SER A 70 -4.92 -0.27 -15.41
CA SER A 70 -5.54 0.44 -16.51
C SER A 70 -6.10 1.79 -16.02
N GLU A 71 -6.27 2.76 -16.92
CA GLU A 71 -6.83 4.09 -16.60
C GLU A 71 -8.17 3.99 -15.83
N LYS A 72 -9.02 3.02 -16.21
CA LYS A 72 -10.30 2.73 -15.51
C LYS A 72 -10.10 2.19 -14.09
N GLU A 73 -9.07 1.38 -13.87
CA GLU A 73 -8.76 0.83 -12.56
C GLU A 73 -8.14 1.89 -11.66
N TYR A 74 -7.31 2.77 -12.22
CA TYR A 74 -6.77 3.93 -11.50
C TYR A 74 -7.90 4.84 -11.00
N HIS A 75 -8.80 5.28 -11.88
CA HIS A 75 -9.92 6.14 -11.47
C HIS A 75 -10.83 5.45 -10.46
N ARG A 76 -11.21 4.18 -10.72
CA ARG A 76 -12.14 3.45 -9.84
C ARG A 76 -11.53 3.06 -8.49
N LEU A 77 -10.29 2.58 -8.46
CA LEU A 77 -9.68 1.99 -7.24
C LEU A 77 -8.88 3.01 -6.44
N PHE A 78 -8.17 3.93 -7.11
CA PHE A 78 -7.30 4.89 -6.46
C PHE A 78 -7.99 6.25 -6.24
N LEU A 79 -8.57 6.84 -7.29
CA LEU A 79 -9.32 8.10 -7.14
C LEU A 79 -10.70 7.90 -6.50
N LYS A 80 -11.24 6.67 -6.56
CA LYS A 80 -12.61 6.33 -6.12
C LYS A 80 -13.66 7.23 -6.79
N ASP A 81 -13.39 7.61 -8.04
CA ASP A 81 -14.25 8.43 -8.90
C ASP A 81 -15.02 7.55 -9.88
#